data_AF-A0A7S2CUT8-F1
#
_entry.id   AF-A0A7S2CUT8-F1
#
_cell.length_a   1.000
_cell.length_b   1.000
_cell.length_c   1.000
_cell.angle_alpha   90.00
_cell.angle_beta   90.00
_cell.angle_gamma   90.00
#
_symmetry.space_group_name_H-M   'P 1'
#
loop_
_entity.id
_entity.type
_entity.pdbx_description
1 polymer ?
#
loop_
_entity_poly.entity_id
_entity_poly.type
_entity_poly.pdbx_seq_one_letter_code
_entity_poly.pdbx_strand_id
1 'polypeptide(L)'
;AMAMRDAVSTDRELGTTLLHLLNSSLCLGLPVTVVWVLQPDPHHAMALLFAAIILWLKLISYAHVNRDLRLAARESSTVSGANQITAMIAKFSSQVMDTENTLVRYPNNVTLSDLHYFWAAPSLTYQLNFPRTKEVRKMYIVG
;
A
#
# COMPACT_ATOMS: atom_id res chain seq x y z
N ALA A 1 17.51 -30.20 0.48
CA ALA A 1 17.85 -28.98 -0.29
C ALA A 1 16.67 -28.01 -0.41
N MET A 2 15.46 -28.48 -0.78
CA MET A 2 14.25 -27.65 -0.92
C MET A 2 13.81 -27.01 0.41
N ALA A 3 13.62 -27.80 1.48
CA ALA A 3 13.23 -27.28 2.80
C ALA A 3 14.20 -26.24 3.40
N MET A 4 15.50 -26.32 3.07
CA MET A 4 16.50 -25.35 3.55
C MET A 4 16.45 -24.03 2.77
N ARG A 5 15.98 -24.05 1.51
CA ARG A 5 15.74 -22.82 0.73
C ARG A 5 14.50 -22.09 1.23
N ASP A 6 13.46 -22.83 1.61
CA ASP A 6 12.19 -22.27 2.11
C ASP A 6 12.37 -21.60 3.48
N ALA A 7 13.18 -22.18 4.38
CA ALA A 7 13.53 -21.57 5.66
C ALA A 7 14.29 -20.24 5.47
N VAL A 8 15.29 -20.23 4.59
CA VAL A 8 16.09 -19.02 4.30
C VAL A 8 15.27 -17.92 3.64
N SER A 9 14.29 -18.25 2.79
CA SER A 9 13.37 -17.25 2.23
C SER A 9 12.42 -16.69 3.30
N THR A 10 11.96 -17.53 4.22
CA THR A 10 11.06 -17.12 5.31
C THR A 10 11.75 -16.12 6.25
N ASP A 11 12.98 -16.38 6.66
CA ASP A 11 13.75 -15.49 7.54
C ASP A 11 14.01 -14.11 6.92
N ARG A 12 14.31 -14.08 5.61
CA ARG A 12 14.52 -12.83 4.87
C ARG A 12 13.22 -12.01 4.76
N GLU A 13 12.10 -12.67 4.55
CA GLU A 13 10.79 -12.01 4.48
C GLU A 13 10.33 -11.46 5.82
N LEU A 14 10.56 -12.20 6.89
CA LEU A 14 10.35 -11.74 8.26
C LEU A 14 11.18 -10.48 8.53
N GLY A 15 12.47 -10.49 8.18
CA GLY A 15 13.35 -9.32 8.31
C GLY A 15 12.81 -8.07 7.61
N THR A 16 12.38 -8.19 6.35
CA THR A 16 11.80 -7.05 5.61
C THR A 16 10.48 -6.55 6.23
N THR A 17 9.63 -7.47 6.70
CA THR A 17 8.34 -7.11 7.32
C THR A 17 8.56 -6.42 8.66
N LEU A 18 9.52 -6.90 9.46
CA LEU A 18 9.91 -6.29 10.72
C LEU A 18 10.53 -4.90 10.54
N LEU A 19 11.37 -4.70 9.52
CA LEU A 19 11.91 -3.38 9.19
C LEU A 19 10.81 -2.38 8.83
N HIS A 20 9.83 -2.78 8.00
CA HIS A 20 8.68 -1.94 7.66
C HIS A 20 7.81 -1.64 8.88
N LEU A 21 7.58 -2.64 9.75
CA LEU A 21 6.81 -2.48 10.98
C LEU A 21 7.52 -1.55 11.96
N LEU A 22 8.82 -1.72 12.16
CA LEU A 22 9.63 -0.89 13.05
C LEU A 22 9.70 0.55 12.55
N ASN A 23 9.95 0.75 11.25
CA ASN A 23 9.94 2.08 10.63
C ASN A 23 8.57 2.77 10.79
N SER A 24 7.48 2.03 10.56
CA SER A 24 6.13 2.57 10.71
C SER A 24 5.82 2.91 12.17
N SER A 25 6.19 2.03 13.11
CA SER A 25 6.03 2.26 14.55
C SER A 25 6.87 3.45 15.04
N LEU A 26 8.06 3.66 14.51
CA LEU A 26 8.89 4.82 14.83
C LEU A 26 8.23 6.12 14.33
N CYS A 27 7.66 6.13 13.12
CA CYS A 27 6.89 7.26 12.61
C CYS A 27 5.68 7.64 13.49
N LEU A 28 5.10 6.68 14.23
CA LEU A 28 4.04 6.97 15.20
C LEU A 28 4.61 7.38 16.57
N GLY A 29 5.71 6.76 17.01
CA GLY A 29 6.34 7.05 18.29
C GLY A 29 6.93 8.47 18.35
N LEU A 30 7.45 9.00 17.25
CA LEU A 30 7.99 10.36 17.17
C LEU A 30 6.97 11.45 17.54
N PRO A 31 5.80 11.56 16.89
CA PRO A 31 4.80 12.57 17.26
C PRO A 31 4.27 12.38 18.68
N VAL A 32 4.14 11.13 19.16
CA VAL A 32 3.73 10.85 20.55
C VAL A 32 4.76 11.38 21.56
N THR A 33 6.05 11.09 21.34
CA THR A 33 7.13 11.57 22.21
C THR A 33 7.27 13.10 22.16
N VAL A 34 7.12 13.72 20.98
CA VAL A 34 7.13 15.18 20.83
C VAL A 34 6.01 15.83 21.62
N VAL A 35 4.76 15.34 21.52
CA VAL A 35 3.63 15.86 22.30
C VAL A 35 3.87 15.70 23.80
N TRP A 36 4.44 14.58 24.22
CA TRP A 36 4.73 14.31 25.62
C TRP A 36 5.78 15.26 26.21
N VAL A 37 6.83 15.59 25.45
CA VAL A 37 7.93 16.46 25.92
C VAL A 37 7.59 17.95 25.81
N LEU A 38 7.02 18.40 24.68
CA LEU A 38 6.78 19.82 24.43
C LEU A 38 5.51 20.35 25.08
N GLN A 39 4.58 19.47 25.48
CA GLN A 39 3.26 19.82 26.03
C GLN A 39 2.58 21.00 25.28
N PRO A 40 2.37 20.89 23.95
CA PRO A 40 1.77 21.96 23.17
C PRO A 40 0.28 22.13 23.48
N ASP A 41 -0.32 23.23 23.02
CA ASP A 41 -1.76 23.44 23.18
C ASP A 41 -2.59 22.24 22.66
N PRO A 42 -3.74 21.92 23.28
CA PRO A 42 -4.54 20.75 22.94
C PRO A 42 -4.91 20.65 21.46
N HIS A 43 -5.15 21.78 20.79
CA HIS A 43 -5.48 21.82 19.37
C HIS A 43 -4.33 21.34 18.48
N HIS A 44 -3.11 21.75 18.78
CA HIS A 44 -1.91 21.35 18.03
C HIS A 44 -1.57 19.88 18.29
N ALA A 45 -1.67 19.43 19.55
CA ALA A 45 -1.49 18.03 19.91
C ALA A 45 -2.49 17.12 19.19
N MET A 46 -3.77 17.50 19.15
CA MET A 46 -4.82 16.76 18.47
C MET A 46 -4.54 16.66 16.97
N ALA A 47 -4.24 17.77 16.31
CA ALA A 47 -3.95 17.78 14.87
C ALA A 47 -2.73 16.91 14.51
N LEU A 48 -1.66 17.03 15.30
CA LEU A 48 -0.42 16.27 15.08
C LEU A 48 -0.65 14.76 15.26
N LEU A 49 -1.31 14.34 16.35
CA LEU A 49 -1.59 12.93 16.63
C LEU A 49 -2.58 12.34 15.62
N PHE A 50 -3.60 13.10 15.23
CA PHE A 50 -4.57 12.66 14.22
C PHE A 50 -3.89 12.43 12.86
N ALA A 51 -3.07 13.38 12.41
CA ALA A 51 -2.28 13.22 11.19
C ALA A 51 -1.29 12.04 11.30
N ALA A 52 -0.63 11.86 12.44
CA ALA A 52 0.29 10.76 12.70
C ALA A 52 -0.41 9.39 12.60
N ILE A 53 -1.60 9.24 13.20
CA ILE A 53 -2.38 8.01 13.13
C ILE A 53 -2.82 7.72 11.68
N ILE A 54 -3.29 8.73 10.94
CA ILE A 54 -3.68 8.57 9.53
C ILE A 54 -2.49 8.10 8.69
N LEU A 55 -1.32 8.73 8.86
CA LEU A 55 -0.10 8.35 8.15
C LEU A 55 0.34 6.92 8.49
N TRP A 56 0.27 6.56 9.78
CA TRP A 56 0.60 5.22 10.24
C TRP A 56 -0.31 4.15 9.62
N LEU A 57 -1.63 4.39 9.58
CA LEU A 57 -2.59 3.50 8.94
C LEU A 57 -2.33 3.38 7.43
N LYS A 58 -2.04 4.49 6.76
CA LYS A 58 -1.67 4.50 5.32
C LYS A 58 -0.41 3.70 5.04
N LEU A 59 0.65 3.85 5.85
CA LEU A 59 1.91 3.10 5.71
C LEU A 59 1.71 1.60 5.89
N ILE A 60 0.94 1.19 6.91
CA ILE A 60 0.62 -0.22 7.15
C ILE A 60 -0.18 -0.80 5.98
N SER A 61 -1.20 -0.08 5.50
CA SER A 61 -1.99 -0.54 4.36
C SER A 61 -1.13 -0.69 3.10
N TYR A 62 -0.26 0.28 2.81
CA TYR A 62 0.67 0.23 1.70
C TYR A 62 1.63 -0.96 1.81
N ALA A 63 2.21 -1.21 2.98
CA ALA A 63 3.13 -2.33 3.20
C ALA A 63 2.44 -3.69 2.99
N HIS A 64 1.23 -3.86 3.54
CA HIS A 64 0.47 -5.11 3.40
C HIS A 64 0.09 -5.42 1.96
N VAL A 65 -0.46 -4.43 1.24
CA VAL A 65 -0.87 -4.62 -0.16
C VAL A 65 0.33 -4.89 -1.05
N ASN A 66 1.44 -4.17 -0.90
CA ASN A 66 2.65 -4.45 -1.68
C ASN A 66 3.27 -5.81 -1.35
N ARG A 67 3.16 -6.26 -0.09
CA ARG A 67 3.59 -7.61 0.30
C ARG A 67 2.74 -8.66 -0.41
N ASP A 68 1.42 -8.49 -0.41
CA ASP A 68 0.47 -9.42 -1.04
C ASP A 68 0.69 -9.50 -2.56
N LEU A 69 0.85 -8.36 -3.23
CA LEU A 69 1.18 -8.31 -4.66
C LEU A 69 2.49 -9.01 -5.00
N ARG A 70 3.51 -8.87 -4.16
CA ARG A 70 4.81 -9.52 -4.37
C ARG A 70 4.68 -11.04 -4.24
N LEU A 71 3.83 -11.53 -3.35
CA LEU A 71 3.55 -12.97 -3.21
C LEU A 71 2.77 -13.48 -4.42
N ALA A 72 1.70 -12.79 -4.84
CA ALA A 72 0.93 -13.14 -6.03
C ALA A 72 1.78 -13.15 -7.32
N ALA A 73 2.70 -12.18 -7.46
CA ALA A 73 3.63 -12.14 -8.60
C ALA A 73 4.57 -13.35 -8.62
N ARG A 74 5.09 -13.78 -7.46
CA ARG A 74 5.95 -14.97 -7.34
C ARG A 74 5.20 -16.26 -7.64
N GLU A 75 3.98 -16.41 -7.13
CA GLU A 75 3.14 -17.57 -7.42
C GLU A 75 2.85 -17.70 -8.92
N SER A 76 2.52 -16.58 -9.58
CA SER A 76 2.32 -16.58 -11.04
C SER A 76 3.57 -16.99 -11.83
N SER A 77 4.77 -16.71 -11.29
CA SER A 77 6.04 -17.07 -11.91
C SER A 77 6.35 -18.57 -11.77
N THR A 78 5.97 -19.17 -10.64
CA THR A 78 6.16 -20.61 -10.35
C THR A 78 5.14 -21.48 -11.08
N VAL A 79 3.89 -21.02 -11.21
CA VAL A 79 2.79 -21.75 -11.88
C VAL A 79 2.83 -21.62 -13.41
N SER A 80 3.63 -20.70 -13.95
CA SER A 80 3.76 -20.49 -15.41
C SER A 80 4.34 -21.70 -16.17
N GLY A 81 4.83 -22.73 -15.47
CA GLY A 81 5.20 -24.02 -16.06
C GLY A 81 4.03 -25.00 -16.25
N ALA A 82 2.86 -24.80 -15.63
CA ALA A 82 1.83 -25.84 -15.54
C ALA A 82 0.44 -25.50 -16.10
N ASN A 83 -0.03 -24.24 -16.14
CA ASN A 83 -1.37 -23.96 -16.69
C ASN A 83 -1.53 -22.52 -17.23
N GLN A 84 -1.27 -22.34 -18.53
CA GLN A 84 -1.44 -21.07 -19.26
C GLN A 84 -2.92 -20.60 -19.31
N ILE A 85 -3.88 -21.52 -19.17
CA ILE A 85 -5.32 -21.25 -19.27
C ILE A 85 -5.84 -20.53 -18.02
N THR A 86 -5.44 -20.96 -16.82
CA THR A 86 -5.82 -20.30 -15.57
C THR A 86 -5.20 -18.90 -15.46
N ALA A 87 -3.95 -18.75 -15.94
CA ALA A 87 -3.31 -17.44 -16.03
C ALA A 87 -4.00 -16.51 -17.05
N MET A 88 -4.57 -17.05 -18.14
CA MET A 88 -5.40 -16.29 -19.08
C MET A 88 -6.76 -15.91 -18.48
N ILE A 89 -7.42 -16.80 -17.73
CA ILE A 89 -8.72 -16.50 -17.10
C ILE A 89 -8.57 -15.43 -16.00
N ALA A 90 -7.51 -15.47 -15.20
CA ALA A 90 -7.21 -14.43 -14.21
C ALA A 90 -6.80 -13.09 -14.86
N LYS A 91 -6.12 -13.14 -16.02
CA LYS A 91 -5.87 -11.95 -16.85
C LYS A 91 -7.16 -11.42 -17.48
N PHE A 92 -8.09 -12.28 -17.87
CA PHE A 92 -9.34 -11.90 -18.51
C PHE A 92 -10.36 -11.35 -17.51
N SER A 93 -10.45 -11.89 -16.30
CA SER A 93 -11.32 -11.36 -15.23
C SER A 93 -10.88 -9.97 -14.76
N SER A 94 -9.60 -9.63 -14.90
CA SER A 94 -9.12 -8.26 -14.74
C SER A 94 -9.40 -7.40 -15.99
N GLN A 95 -9.29 -7.96 -17.19
CA GLN A 95 -9.53 -7.26 -18.47
C GLN A 95 -10.99 -6.83 -18.72
N VAL A 96 -11.99 -7.56 -18.21
CA VAL A 96 -13.41 -7.29 -18.47
C VAL A 96 -13.96 -6.07 -17.69
N MET A 97 -13.20 -5.53 -16.72
CA MET A 97 -13.52 -4.25 -16.06
C MET A 97 -12.72 -3.04 -16.57
N ASP A 98 -11.95 -3.19 -17.66
CA ASP A 98 -11.03 -2.17 -18.17
C ASP A 98 -11.53 -1.54 -19.47
N THR A 99 -12.43 -0.57 -19.36
CA THR A 99 -12.59 0.44 -20.43
C THR A 99 -12.04 1.77 -19.93
N GLU A 100 -10.92 2.16 -20.55
CA GLU A 100 -10.16 3.41 -20.46
C GLU A 100 -9.15 3.59 -19.30
N ASN A 101 -7.88 3.42 -19.70
CA ASN A 101 -6.64 4.00 -19.19
C ASN A 101 -5.83 3.17 -18.17
N THR A 102 -4.91 2.37 -18.74
CA THR A 102 -3.67 1.84 -18.15
C THR A 102 -3.76 1.45 -16.66
N LEU A 103 -4.31 0.26 -16.38
CA LEU A 103 -4.21 -0.30 -15.03
C LEU A 103 -2.73 -0.37 -14.61
N VAL A 104 -2.41 0.27 -13.50
CA VAL A 104 -1.10 0.18 -12.88
C VAL A 104 -0.96 -1.23 -12.31
N ARG A 105 0.05 -1.96 -12.79
CA ARG A 105 0.34 -3.33 -12.37
C ARG A 105 1.68 -3.38 -11.66
N TYR A 106 1.77 -4.21 -10.62
CA TYR A 106 3.05 -4.54 -9.99
C TYR A 106 4.06 -5.07 -11.04
N PRO A 107 5.32 -4.60 -11.09
CA PRO A 107 6.02 -3.73 -10.13
C PRO A 107 5.95 -2.21 -10.43
N ASN A 108 5.21 -1.80 -11.47
CA ASN A 108 5.17 -0.40 -11.93
C ASN A 108 4.36 0.52 -11.00
N ASN A 109 3.83 0.04 -9.88
CA ASN A 109 3.07 0.80 -8.89
C ASN A 109 3.95 1.52 -7.85
N VAL A 110 5.25 1.26 -7.83
CA VAL A 110 6.20 1.87 -6.89
C VAL A 110 6.73 3.19 -7.46
N THR A 111 5.82 4.11 -7.77
CA THR A 111 6.17 5.48 -8.20
C THR A 111 5.86 6.49 -7.10
N LEU A 112 6.67 7.54 -6.99
CA LEU A 112 6.42 8.63 -6.03
C LEU A 112 5.13 9.38 -6.33
N SER A 113 4.73 9.44 -7.61
CA SER A 113 3.48 10.06 -8.05
C SER A 113 2.26 9.35 -7.45
N ASP A 114 2.23 8.02 -7.53
CA ASP A 114 1.11 7.23 -6.99
C ASP A 114 1.07 7.28 -5.46
N LEU A 115 2.24 7.32 -4.82
CA LEU A 115 2.35 7.49 -3.37
C LEU A 115 1.80 8.85 -2.92
N HIS A 116 2.17 9.93 -3.60
CA HIS A 116 1.67 11.27 -3.28
C HIS A 116 0.16 11.38 -3.49
N TYR A 117 -0.36 10.77 -4.57
CA TYR A 117 -1.80 10.66 -4.79
C TYR A 117 -2.50 9.93 -3.64
N PHE A 118 -1.97 8.78 -3.20
CA PHE A 118 -2.52 8.04 -2.07
C PHE A 118 -2.46 8.82 -0.75
N TRP A 119 -1.43 9.64 -0.54
CA TRP A 119 -1.35 10.50 0.64
C TRP A 119 -2.51 11.51 0.67
N ALA A 120 -2.76 12.19 -0.45
CA ALA A 120 -3.85 13.17 -0.58
C ALA A 120 -5.26 12.54 -0.64
N ALA A 121 -5.37 11.26 -1.02
CA ALA A 121 -6.64 10.58 -1.12
C ALA A 121 -7.33 10.44 0.26
N PRO A 122 -8.66 10.69 0.35
CA PRO A 122 -9.44 10.50 1.57
C PRO A 122 -9.76 9.01 1.81
N SER A 123 -8.76 8.13 1.69
CA SER A 123 -8.86 6.71 2.01
C SER A 123 -7.73 6.28 2.94
N LEU A 124 -8.03 5.33 3.82
CA LEU A 124 -7.02 4.66 4.66
C LEU A 124 -6.50 3.37 4.02
N THR A 125 -7.25 2.82 3.06
CA THR A 125 -6.92 1.60 2.35
C THR A 125 -6.21 1.93 1.05
N TYR A 126 -5.00 1.40 0.88
CA TYR A 126 -4.24 1.49 -0.36
C TYR A 126 -4.80 0.51 -1.39
N GLN A 127 -4.98 1.00 -2.62
CA GLN A 127 -5.38 0.21 -3.78
C GLN A 127 -4.51 0.67 -4.96
N LEU A 128 -4.14 -0.25 -5.87
CA LEU A 128 -3.31 0.11 -7.02
C LEU A 128 -4.04 1.06 -7.96
N ASN A 129 -5.31 0.77 -8.20
CA ASN A 129 -6.14 1.50 -9.14
C ASN A 129 -7.36 1.99 -8.39
N PHE A 130 -7.32 3.25 -7.95
CA PHE A 130 -8.48 3.91 -7.36
C PHE A 130 -9.49 4.26 -8.46
N PRO A 131 -10.79 4.02 -8.24
CA PRO A 131 -11.81 4.43 -9.18
C PRO A 131 -11.79 5.95 -9.34
N ARG A 132 -11.58 6.44 -10.56
CA ARG A 132 -11.54 7.87 -10.87
C ARG A 132 -12.84 8.29 -11.52
N THR A 133 -13.38 9.42 -11.09
CA THR A 133 -14.49 10.07 -11.79
C THR A 133 -13.99 10.71 -13.07
N LYS A 134 -14.75 10.59 -14.16
CA LYS A 134 -14.39 11.15 -15.47
C LYS A 134 -14.22 12.67 -15.45
N GLU A 135 -14.96 13.37 -14.58
CA GLU A 135 -14.91 14.82 -14.44
C GLU A 135 -15.03 15.26 -12.99
N VAL A 136 -14.36 16.36 -12.65
CA VAL A 136 -14.45 17.01 -11.33
C VAL A 136 -15.62 17.99 -11.33
N ARG A 137 -16.64 17.71 -10.53
CA ARG A 137 -17.84 18.56 -10.42
C ARG A 137 -17.56 19.76 -9.51
N LYS A 138 -17.09 20.86 -10.10
CA LYS A 138 -16.63 22.07 -9.39
C LYS A 138 -17.65 22.69 -8.44
N MET A 139 -18.95 22.58 -8.74
CA MET A 139 -20.02 23.09 -7.89
C MET A 139 -20.08 22.43 -6.49
N TYR A 140 -19.65 21.18 -6.35
CA TYR A 140 -19.61 20.48 -5.05
C TYR A 140 -18.36 20.80 -4.22
N ILE A 141 -17.36 21.45 -4.80
CA ILE A 141 -16.10 21.79 -4.10
C ILE A 141 -16.19 23.20 -3.51
N VAL A 142 -16.91 24.10 -4.18
CA VAL A 142 -17.09 25.50 -3.77
C VAL A 142 -18.30 25.71 -2.86
N GLY A 143 -19.28 24.79 -2.93
CA GLY A 143 -20.54 24.85 -2.18
C GLY A 143 -20.41 24.50 -0.70
#